data_AF-A0A3D0HPG4-F1
#
_entry.id   AF-A0A3D0HPG4-F1
#
_cell.length_a   1.000
_cell.length_b   1.000
_cell.length_c   1.000
_cell.angle_alpha   90.00
_cell.angle_beta   90.00
_cell.angle_gamma   90.00
#
_symmetry.space_group_name_H-M   'P 1'
#
loop_
_entity.id
_entity.type
_entity.pdbx_description
1 polymer ?
#
loop_
_entity_poly.entity_id
_entity_poly.type
_entity_poly.pdbx_seq_one_letter_code
_entity_poly.pdbx_strand_id
1 'polypeptide(L)'
;DGSILPRDSEGKIEENATPFYSPEEMREVLKLSERETVTGMLIKQGITAVTGGAYSGKTTLLEAIQSGIYNHVSGDGREYVITDESAVKVCAEDGRPVNNLDISPFFQEEVNGSSLQQFSAQHTSGSTSQAVNIIEALYAESKVLLVDEDRSAANFMHRDEVMRDIIEREPIIPFTDRIKEISTRMGVSLVLVIGGTSQYFGYADQVILMDHFKASDITEKVKKFEFADTSKKTLADWTYSRKIMTKFDKEILFQGVCTKDRSAVFFDDYVSELTNTGNPFSQAQLNLLAKVAGKVLEIEDRGDLKEDVDRILSQAGHGESFRQGDFEQIRRVDVLMCLFRMSGLEFANAQ
;
A
#
# COMPACT_ATOMS: atom_id res chain seq x y z
N ASP A 1 13.00 17.47 -11.16
CA ASP A 1 14.40 17.85 -10.86
C ASP A 1 14.42 19.01 -9.90
N GLY A 2 15.34 18.98 -8.94
CA GLY A 2 15.49 20.00 -7.89
C GLY A 2 14.66 19.77 -6.62
N SER A 3 13.84 18.71 -6.57
CA SER A 3 13.03 18.37 -5.40
C SER A 3 13.89 18.01 -4.20
N ILE A 4 13.48 18.42 -3.00
CA ILE A 4 14.12 18.03 -1.74
C ILE A 4 13.26 16.97 -1.06
N LEU A 5 13.69 15.72 -1.17
CA LEU A 5 12.96 14.55 -0.68
C LEU A 5 13.07 14.31 0.84
N PRO A 6 14.27 14.39 1.47
CA PRO A 6 14.41 14.00 2.86
C PRO A 6 13.70 14.95 3.83
N ARG A 7 13.35 14.40 4.99
CA ARG A 7 12.67 15.08 6.08
C ARG A 7 13.41 14.86 7.38
N ASP A 8 13.47 15.89 8.22
CA ASP A 8 13.97 15.77 9.57
C ASP A 8 12.97 15.04 10.50
N SER A 9 13.35 14.85 11.75
CA SER A 9 12.49 14.18 12.75
C SER A 9 11.20 14.92 13.10
N GLU A 10 11.08 16.19 12.70
CA GLU A 10 9.89 17.03 12.88
C GLU A 10 9.04 17.09 11.60
N GLY A 11 9.44 16.39 10.54
CA GLY A 11 8.75 16.38 9.25
C GLY A 11 9.02 17.62 8.39
N LYS A 12 10.03 18.43 8.71
CA LYS A 12 10.45 19.59 7.92
C LYS A 12 11.49 19.18 6.87
N ILE A 13 11.71 20.03 5.88
CA ILE A 13 12.79 19.85 4.90
C ILE A 13 14.13 19.74 5.64
N GLU A 14 14.90 18.70 5.33
CA GLU A 14 16.24 18.54 5.89
C GLU A 14 17.21 19.61 5.34
N GLU A 15 17.93 20.29 6.24
CA GLU A 15 18.93 21.28 5.85
C GLU A 15 20.12 20.63 5.14
N ASN A 16 20.66 21.30 4.11
CA ASN A 16 21.78 20.80 3.29
C ASN A 16 21.51 19.48 2.55
N ALA A 17 20.24 19.10 2.38
CA ALA A 17 19.85 17.94 1.61
C ALA A 17 20.30 18.04 0.14
N THR A 18 20.66 16.89 -0.43
CA THR A 18 20.99 16.79 -1.86
C THR A 18 19.71 16.85 -2.69
N PRO A 19 19.54 17.82 -3.61
CA PRO A 19 18.37 17.86 -4.47
C PRO A 19 18.32 16.66 -5.40
N PHE A 20 17.11 16.16 -5.64
CA PHE A 20 16.89 15.05 -6.55
C PHE A 20 17.04 15.48 -8.01
N TYR A 21 17.82 14.73 -8.77
CA TYR A 21 17.95 14.89 -10.21
C TYR A 21 17.74 13.57 -10.92
N SER A 22 16.97 13.64 -12.00
CA SER A 22 16.59 12.46 -12.78
C SER A 22 17.78 11.92 -13.58
N PRO A 23 17.92 10.58 -13.67
CA PRO A 23 18.76 9.93 -14.69
C PRO A 23 18.34 10.41 -16.08
N GLU A 24 19.30 10.55 -17.00
CA GLU A 24 19.02 11.05 -18.35
C GLU A 24 18.02 10.15 -19.09
N GLU A 25 18.15 8.84 -18.90
CA GLU A 25 17.33 7.79 -19.51
C GLU A 25 15.86 7.81 -19.05
N MET A 26 15.60 8.41 -17.89
CA MET A 26 14.27 8.49 -17.27
C MET A 26 13.72 9.92 -17.22
N ARG A 27 14.46 10.89 -17.76
CA ARG A 27 14.10 12.31 -17.69
C ARG A 27 13.08 12.65 -18.78
N GLU A 28 11.95 13.20 -18.34
CA GLU A 28 10.87 13.66 -19.21
C GLU A 28 10.52 15.12 -18.90
N VAL A 29 9.89 15.79 -19.87
CA VAL A 29 9.34 17.14 -19.73
C VAL A 29 7.83 17.08 -19.70
N LEU A 30 7.22 17.49 -18.59
CA LEU A 30 5.78 17.55 -18.41
C LEU A 30 5.30 19.00 -18.55
N LYS A 31 4.28 19.21 -19.38
CA LYS A 31 3.60 20.49 -19.52
C LYS A 31 2.48 20.59 -18.47
N LEU A 32 2.63 21.46 -17.48
CA LEU A 32 1.63 21.67 -16.42
C LEU A 32 0.54 22.66 -16.87
N SER A 33 0.92 23.65 -17.67
CA SER A 33 -0.01 24.61 -18.28
C SER A 33 0.57 25.15 -19.59
N GLU A 34 -0.17 26.01 -20.30
CA GLU A 34 0.34 26.68 -21.51
C GLU A 34 1.64 27.46 -21.30
N ARG A 35 1.96 27.84 -20.05
CA ARG A 35 3.13 28.66 -19.71
C ARG A 35 4.12 27.98 -18.78
N GLU A 36 3.85 26.74 -18.39
CA GLU A 36 4.62 26.07 -17.35
C GLU A 36 4.96 24.64 -17.74
N THR A 37 6.24 24.32 -17.63
CA THR A 37 6.80 23.00 -17.88
C THR A 37 7.73 22.63 -16.74
N VAL A 38 7.71 21.38 -16.34
CA VAL A 38 8.63 20.81 -15.36
C VAL A 38 9.37 19.64 -15.97
N THR A 39 10.62 19.46 -15.55
CA THR A 39 11.46 18.34 -15.98
C THR A 39 11.71 17.43 -14.79
N GLY A 40 11.59 16.12 -14.96
CA GLY A 40 11.74 15.18 -13.86
C GLY A 40 11.75 13.71 -14.29
N MET A 41 11.82 12.83 -13.30
CA MET A 41 11.94 11.39 -13.50
C MET A 41 10.53 10.85 -13.63
N LEU A 42 10.24 10.16 -14.73
CA LEU A 42 8.97 9.47 -14.92
C LEU A 42 9.15 7.97 -14.66
N ILE A 43 8.53 7.47 -13.58
CA ILE A 43 8.41 6.04 -13.33
C ILE A 43 7.25 5.52 -14.17
N LYS A 44 7.53 4.60 -15.10
CA LYS A 44 6.53 4.07 -16.02
C LYS A 44 5.70 2.98 -15.35
N GLN A 45 4.54 2.67 -15.93
CA GLN A 45 3.74 1.52 -15.51
C GLN A 45 4.55 0.22 -15.65
N GLY A 46 4.34 -0.71 -14.72
CA GLY A 46 5.08 -1.96 -14.64
C GLY A 46 5.76 -2.15 -13.27
N ILE A 47 6.85 -2.91 -13.26
CA ILE A 47 7.64 -3.23 -12.05
C ILE A 47 8.92 -2.40 -12.05
N THR A 48 9.07 -1.51 -11.08
CA THR A 48 10.27 -0.72 -10.85
C THR A 48 10.95 -1.17 -9.57
N ALA A 49 12.22 -1.58 -9.66
CA ALA A 49 13.05 -1.88 -8.50
C ALA A 49 13.98 -0.69 -8.20
N VAL A 50 14.04 -0.27 -6.94
CA VAL A 50 14.94 0.74 -6.41
C VAL A 50 15.96 0.06 -5.50
N THR A 51 17.23 0.10 -5.88
CA THR A 51 18.31 -0.59 -5.16
C THR A 51 19.46 0.34 -4.83
N GLY A 52 20.47 -0.14 -4.10
CA GLY A 52 21.58 0.65 -3.59
C GLY A 52 22.04 0.26 -2.18
N GLY A 53 23.20 0.77 -1.79
CA GLY A 53 23.79 0.51 -0.48
C GLY A 53 22.97 1.05 0.69
N ALA A 54 23.41 0.74 1.92
CA ALA A 54 22.86 1.34 3.11
C ALA A 54 23.00 2.88 3.04
N TYR A 55 21.99 3.60 3.53
CA TYR A 55 21.98 5.08 3.58
C TYR A 55 22.09 5.79 2.23
N SER A 56 21.82 5.11 1.11
CA SER A 56 21.92 5.73 -0.22
C SER A 56 20.71 6.57 -0.64
N GLY A 57 19.64 6.60 0.17
CA GLY A 57 18.41 7.37 -0.09
C GLY A 57 17.24 6.57 -0.69
N LYS A 58 17.29 5.23 -0.70
CA LYS A 58 16.21 4.37 -1.24
C LYS A 58 14.87 4.60 -0.55
N THR A 59 14.83 4.45 0.78
CA THR A 59 13.62 4.63 1.58
C THR A 59 13.09 6.05 1.46
N THR A 60 13.96 7.06 1.48
CA THR A 60 13.59 8.45 1.27
C THR A 60 12.91 8.69 -0.09
N LEU A 61 13.42 8.08 -1.16
CA LEU A 61 12.78 8.15 -2.47
C LEU A 61 11.38 7.50 -2.44
N LEU A 62 11.27 6.31 -1.86
CA LEU A 62 9.99 5.60 -1.76
C LEU A 62 8.97 6.36 -0.89
N GLU A 63 9.40 6.97 0.21
CA GLU A 63 8.55 7.79 1.07
C GLU A 63 8.06 9.06 0.37
N ALA A 64 8.90 9.66 -0.49
CA ALA A 64 8.47 10.80 -1.31
C ALA A 64 7.45 10.38 -2.39
N ILE A 65 7.65 9.23 -3.04
CA ILE A 65 6.66 8.64 -3.97
C ILE A 65 5.36 8.35 -3.21
N GLN A 66 5.47 7.73 -2.04
CA GLN A 66 4.33 7.44 -1.18
C GLN A 66 3.55 8.69 -0.78
N SER A 67 4.23 9.78 -0.40
CA SER A 67 3.55 11.03 -0.02
C SER A 67 2.94 11.76 -1.22
N GLY A 68 3.41 11.48 -2.44
CA GLY A 68 2.95 12.09 -3.68
C GLY A 68 1.51 11.73 -4.08
N ILE A 69 0.82 10.88 -3.32
CA ILE A 69 -0.65 10.71 -3.40
C ILE A 69 -1.41 11.98 -2.98
N TYR A 70 -0.73 12.90 -2.27
CA TYR A 70 -1.27 14.17 -1.82
C TYR A 70 -0.53 15.33 -2.48
N ASN A 71 -1.26 16.43 -2.71
CA ASN A 71 -0.65 17.68 -3.08
C ASN A 71 0.11 18.25 -1.87
N HIS A 72 1.36 18.65 -2.07
CA HIS A 72 2.16 19.33 -1.06
C HIS A 72 2.07 20.85 -1.20
N VAL A 73 2.20 21.55 -0.07
CA VAL A 73 2.23 23.02 -0.04
C VAL A 73 3.47 23.57 -0.76
N SER A 74 3.37 24.77 -1.31
CA SER A 74 4.51 25.43 -1.95
C SER A 74 5.69 25.58 -0.99
N GLY A 75 6.89 25.22 -1.44
CA GLY A 75 8.09 25.23 -0.61
C GLY A 75 8.28 24.00 0.27
N ASP A 76 7.44 22.97 0.16
CA ASP A 76 7.69 21.66 0.79
C ASP A 76 8.90 20.95 0.14
N GLY A 77 9.23 21.21 -1.12
CA GLY A 77 10.28 20.52 -1.86
C GLY A 77 9.82 19.24 -2.56
N ARG A 78 8.63 18.71 -2.25
CA ARG A 78 7.98 17.60 -2.96
C ARG A 78 6.71 18.01 -3.70
N GLU A 79 6.44 19.31 -3.89
CA GLU A 79 5.24 19.82 -4.57
C GLU A 79 4.99 19.26 -5.98
N TYR A 80 6.05 18.79 -6.66
CA TYR A 80 5.98 18.16 -7.98
C TYR A 80 6.28 16.66 -7.95
N VAL A 81 6.34 16.04 -6.78
CA VAL A 81 6.45 14.59 -6.62
C VAL A 81 5.03 14.05 -6.51
N ILE A 82 4.50 13.56 -7.64
CA ILE A 82 3.11 13.13 -7.77
C ILE A 82 3.06 11.63 -8.04
N THR A 83 2.12 10.95 -7.40
CA THR A 83 1.86 9.51 -7.55
C THR A 83 0.36 9.27 -7.73
N ASP A 84 0.00 8.16 -8.35
CA ASP A 84 -1.41 7.76 -8.49
C ASP A 84 -2.09 7.73 -7.12
N GLU A 85 -3.24 8.40 -6.99
CA GLU A 85 -3.95 8.58 -5.71
C GLU A 85 -4.33 7.25 -5.05
N SER A 86 -4.49 6.18 -5.83
CA SER A 86 -4.81 4.84 -5.34
C SER A 86 -3.62 4.09 -4.75
N ALA A 87 -2.40 4.65 -4.83
CA ALA A 87 -1.20 3.96 -4.37
C ALA A 87 -1.27 3.58 -2.88
N VAL A 88 -0.84 2.35 -2.59
CA VAL A 88 -0.81 1.78 -1.24
C VAL A 88 0.59 1.26 -0.95
N LYS A 89 1.16 1.70 0.17
CA LYS A 89 2.35 1.06 0.73
C LYS A 89 1.94 -0.16 1.53
N VAL A 90 2.45 -1.32 1.13
CA VAL A 90 2.20 -2.60 1.81
C VAL A 90 3.45 -3.00 2.59
N CYS A 91 3.25 -3.29 3.87
CA CYS A 91 4.30 -3.73 4.79
C CYS A 91 3.77 -4.85 5.69
N ALA A 92 4.67 -5.50 6.43
CA ALA A 92 4.25 -6.44 7.46
C ALA A 92 3.58 -5.69 8.63
N GLU A 93 2.45 -6.21 9.08
CA GLU A 93 1.64 -5.62 10.15
C GLU A 93 1.34 -6.70 11.20
N ASP A 94 2.40 -7.16 11.86
CA ASP A 94 2.34 -8.27 12.81
C ASP A 94 1.29 -8.03 13.91
N GLY A 95 0.46 -9.03 14.15
CA GLY A 95 -0.60 -9.00 15.16
C GLY A 95 -1.92 -8.38 14.72
N ARG A 96 -2.06 -7.83 13.50
CA ARG A 96 -3.36 -7.28 13.05
C ARG A 96 -4.43 -8.38 12.90
N PRO A 97 -5.71 -8.05 13.13
CA PRO A 97 -6.82 -8.96 12.85
C PRO A 97 -7.09 -9.05 11.35
N VAL A 98 -7.68 -10.17 10.96
CA VAL A 98 -8.21 -10.45 9.63
C VAL A 98 -9.52 -11.20 9.81
N ASN A 99 -10.57 -10.78 9.10
CA ASN A 99 -11.91 -11.33 9.24
C ASN A 99 -12.43 -11.78 7.87
N ASN A 100 -12.63 -13.09 7.74
CA ASN A 100 -13.20 -13.79 6.57
C ASN A 100 -12.67 -13.27 5.23
N LEU A 101 -11.39 -13.51 4.94
CA LEU A 101 -10.73 -13.13 3.69
C LEU A 101 -10.21 -14.37 2.94
N ASP A 102 -10.29 -14.37 1.61
CA ASP A 102 -9.61 -15.38 0.80
C ASP A 102 -8.11 -15.07 0.69
N ILE A 103 -7.28 -15.90 1.32
CA ILE A 103 -5.81 -15.80 1.28
C ILE A 103 -5.16 -16.82 0.33
N SER A 104 -5.96 -17.63 -0.40
CA SER A 104 -5.45 -18.61 -1.36
C SER A 104 -4.55 -18.05 -2.48
N PRO A 105 -4.56 -16.74 -2.84
CA PRO A 105 -3.56 -16.20 -3.75
C PRO A 105 -2.11 -16.38 -3.26
N PHE A 106 -1.90 -16.31 -1.95
CA PHE A 106 -0.57 -16.38 -1.31
C PHE A 106 -0.38 -17.60 -0.41
N PHE A 107 -1.38 -18.48 -0.29
CA PHE A 107 -1.31 -19.65 0.57
C PHE A 107 -1.81 -20.88 -0.18
N GLN A 108 -1.18 -22.03 0.05
CA GLN A 108 -1.52 -23.29 -0.62
C GLN A 108 -1.99 -24.40 0.33
N GLU A 109 -1.90 -24.18 1.64
CA GLU A 109 -2.36 -25.12 2.66
C GLU A 109 -3.01 -24.36 3.82
N GLU A 110 -3.94 -25.01 4.52
CA GLU A 110 -4.61 -24.43 5.69
C GLU A 110 -3.61 -23.90 6.72
N VAL A 111 -3.89 -22.71 7.23
CA VAL A 111 -3.09 -22.05 8.26
C VAL A 111 -3.82 -22.19 9.58
N ASN A 112 -3.21 -22.87 10.56
CA ASN A 112 -3.79 -23.09 11.89
C ASN A 112 -5.21 -23.71 11.86
N GLY A 113 -5.47 -24.63 10.91
CA GLY A 113 -6.76 -25.29 10.73
C GLY A 113 -7.87 -24.38 10.17
N SER A 114 -7.52 -23.21 9.65
CA SER A 114 -8.44 -22.29 9.00
C SER A 114 -8.43 -22.48 7.48
N SER A 115 -9.62 -22.48 6.88
CA SER A 115 -9.79 -22.48 5.42
C SER A 115 -9.11 -21.26 4.80
N LEU A 116 -8.51 -21.45 3.62
CA LEU A 116 -7.88 -20.36 2.87
C LEU A 116 -8.90 -19.36 2.33
N GLN A 117 -10.08 -19.82 1.92
CA GLN A 117 -11.12 -18.99 1.29
C GLN A 117 -11.89 -18.14 2.29
N GLN A 118 -11.81 -18.49 3.58
CA GLN A 118 -12.56 -17.86 4.68
C GLN A 118 -11.64 -17.62 5.88
N PHE A 119 -10.41 -17.20 5.61
CA PHE A 119 -9.41 -17.06 6.64
C PHE A 119 -9.76 -15.93 7.61
N SER A 120 -9.69 -16.25 8.91
CA SER A 120 -9.88 -15.30 9.98
C SER A 120 -8.85 -15.55 11.08
N ALA A 121 -8.29 -14.48 11.63
CA ALA A 121 -7.35 -14.54 12.74
C ALA A 121 -7.41 -13.24 13.55
N GLN A 122 -7.32 -13.36 14.89
CA GLN A 122 -7.20 -12.19 15.77
C GLN A 122 -5.78 -11.60 15.75
N HIS A 123 -4.78 -12.46 15.57
CA HIS A 123 -3.37 -12.07 15.50
C HIS A 123 -2.68 -12.80 14.36
N THR A 124 -2.40 -12.08 13.28
CA THR A 124 -1.64 -12.60 12.14
C THR A 124 -0.14 -12.49 12.37
N SER A 125 0.66 -13.36 11.74
CA SER A 125 2.12 -13.19 11.67
C SER A 125 2.50 -12.09 10.67
N GLY A 126 3.75 -11.63 10.70
CA GLY A 126 4.29 -10.67 9.73
C GLY A 126 4.08 -11.06 8.25
N SER A 127 4.29 -12.33 7.89
CA SER A 127 4.10 -12.80 6.49
C SER A 127 2.62 -12.86 6.12
N THR A 128 1.76 -13.33 7.02
CA THR A 128 0.32 -13.40 6.78
C THR A 128 -0.29 -12.01 6.68
N SER A 129 0.05 -11.10 7.58
CA SER A 129 -0.42 -9.71 7.54
C SER A 129 0.00 -8.98 6.26
N GLN A 130 1.24 -9.19 5.78
CA GLN A 130 1.69 -8.57 4.55
C GLN A 130 0.98 -9.12 3.30
N ALA A 131 0.78 -10.44 3.22
CA ALA A 131 0.00 -11.05 2.15
C ALA A 131 -1.43 -10.53 2.13
N VAL A 132 -2.05 -10.42 3.31
CA VAL A 132 -3.40 -9.86 3.49
C VAL A 132 -3.44 -8.40 3.06
N ASN A 133 -2.45 -7.59 3.43
CA ASN A 133 -2.35 -6.19 3.03
C ASN A 133 -2.33 -6.04 1.49
N ILE A 134 -1.65 -6.94 0.77
CA ILE A 134 -1.65 -6.93 -0.70
C ILE A 134 -3.03 -7.32 -1.25
N ILE A 135 -3.64 -8.40 -0.76
CA ILE A 135 -4.96 -8.85 -1.22
C ILE A 135 -6.00 -7.75 -0.99
N GLU A 136 -5.99 -7.13 0.18
CA GLU A 136 -6.88 -6.03 0.53
C GLU A 136 -6.63 -4.77 -0.33
N ALA A 137 -5.38 -4.47 -0.67
CA ALA A 137 -5.05 -3.34 -1.54
C ALA A 137 -5.54 -3.57 -2.98
N LEU A 138 -5.43 -4.80 -3.48
CA LEU A 138 -5.96 -5.19 -4.79
C LEU A 138 -7.50 -5.19 -4.79
N TYR A 139 -8.13 -5.67 -3.71
CA TYR A 139 -9.58 -5.56 -3.53
C TYR A 139 -10.03 -4.09 -3.55
N ALA A 140 -9.28 -3.21 -2.89
CA ALA A 140 -9.55 -1.77 -2.88
C ALA A 140 -9.22 -1.06 -4.20
N GLU A 141 -8.87 -1.81 -5.25
CA GLU A 141 -8.60 -1.33 -6.61
C GLU A 141 -7.41 -0.38 -6.69
N SER A 142 -6.39 -0.62 -5.85
CA SER A 142 -5.10 0.06 -5.96
C SER A 142 -4.42 -0.26 -7.29
N LYS A 143 -3.96 0.77 -7.98
CA LYS A 143 -3.19 0.67 -9.24
C LYS A 143 -1.68 0.62 -9.01
N VAL A 144 -1.21 0.95 -7.80
CA VAL A 144 0.20 1.01 -7.47
C VAL A 144 0.47 0.44 -6.07
N LEU A 145 1.34 -0.56 -5.99
CA LEU A 145 1.84 -1.08 -4.73
C LEU A 145 3.28 -0.58 -4.48
N LEU A 146 3.48 0.01 -3.31
CA LEU A 146 4.79 0.45 -2.84
C LEU A 146 5.28 -0.55 -1.78
N VAL A 147 6.48 -1.11 -1.96
CA VAL A 147 7.01 -2.13 -1.07
C VAL A 147 8.42 -1.75 -0.64
N ASP A 148 8.68 -1.88 0.66
CA ASP A 148 10.00 -1.64 1.25
C ASP A 148 10.48 -2.93 1.90
N GLU A 149 11.58 -3.50 1.41
CA GLU A 149 12.15 -4.74 1.94
C GLU A 149 12.43 -4.64 3.44
N ASP A 150 12.90 -3.49 3.92
CA ASP A 150 13.26 -3.28 5.33
C ASP A 150 12.03 -3.32 6.27
N ARG A 151 10.82 -3.13 5.73
CA ARG A 151 9.55 -3.20 6.47
C ARG A 151 8.69 -4.41 6.06
N SER A 152 9.29 -5.37 5.38
CA SER A 152 8.62 -6.56 4.87
C SER A 152 9.02 -7.82 5.63
N ALA A 153 8.16 -8.83 5.63
CA ALA A 153 8.49 -10.15 6.14
C ALA A 153 9.38 -10.87 5.12
N ALA A 154 10.64 -11.15 5.47
CA ALA A 154 11.61 -11.72 4.54
C ALA A 154 11.15 -13.05 3.91
N ASN A 155 10.54 -13.92 4.71
CA ASN A 155 9.99 -15.21 4.28
C ASN A 155 8.77 -15.10 3.36
N PHE A 156 8.11 -13.93 3.31
CA PHE A 156 7.05 -13.64 2.35
C PHE A 156 7.62 -13.04 1.07
N MET A 157 8.62 -12.16 1.17
CA MET A 157 9.17 -11.45 0.02
C MET A 157 9.75 -12.43 -1.01
N HIS A 158 10.64 -13.32 -0.58
CA HIS A 158 11.35 -14.19 -1.50
C HIS A 158 11.66 -15.55 -0.86
N ARG A 159 12.08 -16.48 -1.70
CA ARG A 159 12.58 -17.79 -1.27
C ARG A 159 13.63 -18.28 -2.25
N ASP A 160 14.84 -18.48 -1.76
CA ASP A 160 15.94 -18.99 -2.58
C ASP A 160 15.75 -20.48 -2.93
N GLU A 161 16.51 -20.93 -3.93
CA GLU A 161 16.41 -22.28 -4.49
C GLU A 161 16.77 -23.36 -3.47
N VAL A 162 17.80 -23.14 -2.64
CA VAL A 162 18.24 -24.10 -1.64
C VAL A 162 17.16 -24.29 -0.57
N MET A 163 16.53 -23.19 -0.14
CA MET A 163 15.40 -23.26 0.81
C MET A 163 14.18 -23.95 0.20
N ARG A 164 13.93 -23.78 -1.10
CA ARG A 164 12.87 -24.51 -1.82
C ARG A 164 13.15 -26.02 -1.87
N ASP A 165 14.40 -26.42 -2.03
CA ASP A 165 14.79 -27.82 -2.08
C ASP A 165 14.76 -28.50 -0.69
N ILE A 166 15.16 -27.78 0.37
CA ILE A 166 15.21 -28.33 1.73
C ILE A 166 13.82 -28.40 2.36
N ILE A 167 12.97 -27.39 2.14
CA ILE A 167 11.64 -27.32 2.75
C ILE A 167 10.59 -27.76 1.73
N GLU A 168 10.30 -29.05 1.76
CA GLU A 168 9.31 -29.71 0.89
C GLU A 168 7.89 -29.13 1.04
N ARG A 169 7.52 -28.70 2.25
CA ARG A 169 6.17 -28.24 2.58
C ARG A 169 6.20 -26.83 3.18
N GLU A 170 5.88 -25.86 2.35
CA GLU A 170 5.77 -24.44 2.73
C GLU A 170 4.37 -23.93 2.38
N PRO A 171 3.55 -23.52 3.36
CA PRO A 171 2.20 -23.05 3.08
C PRO A 171 2.18 -21.71 2.33
N ILE A 172 3.22 -20.87 2.49
CA ILE A 172 3.28 -19.52 1.91
C ILE A 172 3.85 -19.57 0.49
N ILE A 173 3.14 -18.94 -0.45
CA ILE A 173 3.62 -18.62 -1.79
C ILE A 173 4.34 -17.27 -1.70
N PRO A 174 5.66 -17.20 -1.99
CA PRO A 174 6.40 -15.95 -1.92
C PRO A 174 5.86 -14.89 -2.89
N PHE A 175 6.08 -13.63 -2.56
CA PHE A 175 5.63 -12.51 -3.37
C PHE A 175 6.25 -12.51 -4.78
N THR A 176 7.52 -12.93 -4.90
CA THR A 176 8.20 -13.17 -6.18
C THR A 176 7.41 -14.07 -7.13
N ASP A 177 6.68 -15.04 -6.59
CA ASP A 177 5.98 -16.03 -7.40
C ASP A 177 4.66 -15.46 -7.98
N ARG A 178 4.16 -14.33 -7.44
CA ARG A 178 2.91 -13.65 -7.86
C ARG A 178 3.12 -12.28 -8.48
N ILE A 179 4.29 -11.67 -8.32
CA ILE A 179 4.50 -10.26 -8.70
C ILE A 179 4.21 -9.98 -10.18
N LYS A 180 4.63 -10.88 -11.08
CA LYS A 180 4.38 -10.76 -12.52
C LYS A 180 2.90 -10.89 -12.86
N GLU A 181 2.20 -11.78 -12.16
CA GLU A 181 0.76 -11.97 -12.31
C GLU A 181 0.01 -10.70 -11.88
N ILE A 182 0.34 -10.14 -10.71
CA ILE A 182 -0.24 -8.89 -10.21
C ILE A 182 -0.01 -7.75 -11.20
N SER A 183 1.22 -7.59 -11.69
CA SER A 183 1.56 -6.55 -12.66
C SER A 183 0.78 -6.70 -13.98
N THR A 184 0.85 -7.87 -14.61
CA THR A 184 0.36 -8.04 -15.98
C THR A 184 -1.13 -8.35 -16.09
N ARG A 185 -1.71 -9.08 -15.12
CA ARG A 185 -3.12 -9.48 -15.17
C ARG A 185 -4.03 -8.50 -14.44
N MET A 186 -3.58 -7.99 -13.30
CA MET A 186 -4.36 -7.02 -12.52
C MET A 186 -4.09 -5.57 -12.97
N GLY A 187 -3.05 -5.34 -13.78
CA GLY A 187 -2.71 -4.01 -14.28
C GLY A 187 -2.14 -3.10 -13.19
N VAL A 188 -1.53 -3.67 -12.15
CA VAL A 188 -1.05 -2.96 -10.96
C VAL A 188 0.45 -2.75 -11.05
N SER A 189 0.89 -1.50 -11.04
CA SER A 189 2.33 -1.18 -11.05
C SER A 189 2.94 -1.40 -9.67
N LEU A 190 4.23 -1.73 -9.62
CA LEU A 190 4.95 -1.99 -8.39
C LEU A 190 6.21 -1.14 -8.31
N VAL A 191 6.44 -0.49 -7.17
CA VAL A 191 7.71 0.16 -6.85
C VAL A 191 8.28 -0.51 -5.61
N LEU A 192 9.43 -1.16 -5.77
CA LEU A 192 10.04 -2.01 -4.75
C LEU A 192 11.38 -1.42 -4.32
N VAL A 193 11.55 -1.05 -3.06
CA VAL A 193 12.88 -0.81 -2.48
C VAL A 193 13.47 -2.14 -2.05
N ILE A 194 14.56 -2.55 -2.71
CA ILE A 194 15.24 -3.84 -2.52
C ILE A 194 16.74 -3.61 -2.32
N GLY A 195 17.32 -4.18 -1.26
CA GLY A 195 18.76 -4.16 -0.96
C GLY A 195 19.36 -5.51 -0.56
N GLY A 196 18.55 -6.48 -0.12
CA GLY A 196 19.00 -7.77 0.40
C GLY A 196 18.93 -8.93 -0.59
N THR A 197 18.11 -8.82 -1.64
CA THR A 197 17.89 -9.90 -2.63
C THR A 197 17.94 -9.39 -4.06
N SER A 198 18.49 -10.19 -4.97
CA SER A 198 18.51 -9.88 -6.41
C SER A 198 17.34 -10.49 -7.19
N GLN A 199 16.49 -11.32 -6.57
CA GLN A 199 15.45 -12.06 -7.30
C GLN A 199 14.46 -11.15 -8.03
N TYR A 200 14.12 -9.99 -7.44
CA TYR A 200 13.18 -9.04 -8.05
C TYR A 200 13.67 -8.42 -9.36
N PHE A 201 14.99 -8.40 -9.57
CA PHE A 201 15.57 -7.88 -10.82
C PHE A 201 15.17 -8.70 -12.04
N GLY A 202 14.88 -10.00 -11.88
CA GLY A 202 14.36 -10.84 -12.96
C GLY A 202 12.95 -10.46 -13.42
N TYR A 203 12.23 -9.66 -12.64
CA TYR A 203 10.86 -9.23 -12.92
C TYR A 203 10.74 -7.73 -13.22
N ALA A 204 11.77 -6.94 -12.94
CA ALA A 204 11.71 -5.49 -13.04
C ALA A 204 11.82 -5.01 -14.49
N ASP A 205 10.91 -4.13 -14.89
CA ASP A 205 10.96 -3.38 -16.15
C ASP A 205 12.00 -2.26 -16.09
N GLN A 206 12.15 -1.64 -14.91
CA GLN A 206 13.12 -0.58 -14.63
C GLN A 206 13.86 -0.86 -13.32
N VAL A 207 15.17 -0.63 -13.30
CA VAL A 207 15.98 -0.72 -12.08
C VAL A 207 16.75 0.56 -11.83
N ILE A 208 16.40 1.25 -10.73
CA ILE A 208 17.00 2.49 -10.28
C ILE A 208 18.04 2.17 -9.20
N LEU A 209 19.29 2.55 -9.41
CA LEU A 209 20.32 2.52 -8.37
C LEU A 209 20.42 3.90 -7.70
N MET A 210 20.17 3.91 -6.39
CA MET A 210 20.46 5.02 -5.50
C MET A 210 21.88 4.88 -4.94
N ASP A 211 22.73 5.87 -5.19
CA ASP A 211 24.08 5.95 -4.66
C ASP A 211 24.39 7.39 -4.20
N HIS A 212 24.73 7.56 -2.92
CA HIS A 212 24.95 8.88 -2.31
C HIS A 212 23.85 9.91 -2.67
N PHE A 213 22.58 9.51 -2.54
CA PHE A 213 21.39 10.31 -2.84
C PHE A 213 21.19 10.69 -4.32
N LYS A 214 21.92 10.04 -5.24
CA LYS A 214 21.77 10.21 -6.68
C LYS A 214 21.16 8.96 -7.30
N ALA A 215 20.16 9.17 -8.17
CA ALA A 215 19.55 8.10 -8.94
C ALA A 215 20.32 7.85 -10.24
N SER A 216 20.42 6.59 -10.65
CA SER A 216 20.90 6.17 -11.97
C SER A 216 20.05 5.01 -12.49
N ASP A 217 19.77 4.96 -13.79
CA ASP A 217 19.13 3.80 -14.41
C ASP A 217 20.19 2.72 -14.66
N ILE A 218 20.03 1.56 -14.04
CA ILE A 218 20.93 0.40 -14.21
C ILE A 218 20.22 -0.77 -14.90
N THR A 219 19.07 -0.55 -15.52
CA THR A 219 18.25 -1.60 -16.17
C THR A 219 19.08 -2.42 -17.16
N GLU A 220 19.84 -1.77 -18.04
CA GLU A 220 20.68 -2.47 -19.04
C GLU A 220 21.89 -3.20 -18.41
N LYS A 221 22.35 -2.77 -17.24
CA LYS A 221 23.37 -3.48 -16.48
C LYS A 221 22.79 -4.76 -15.87
N VAL A 222 21.57 -4.67 -15.33
CA VAL A 222 20.86 -5.76 -14.68
C VAL A 222 20.47 -6.85 -15.67
N LYS A 223 20.05 -6.50 -16.90
CA LYS A 223 19.72 -7.45 -17.96
C LYS A 223 20.86 -8.39 -18.38
N LYS A 224 22.11 -8.11 -17.97
CA LYS A 224 23.28 -8.96 -18.24
C LYS A 224 23.40 -10.15 -17.28
N PHE A 225 22.60 -10.17 -16.21
CA PHE A 225 22.56 -11.25 -15.25
C PHE A 225 21.41 -12.19 -15.58
N GLU A 226 21.58 -13.47 -15.26
CA GLU A 226 20.52 -14.47 -15.35
C GLU A 226 19.79 -14.57 -14.01
N PHE A 227 18.46 -14.60 -14.06
CA PHE A 227 17.60 -14.74 -12.90
C PHE A 227 16.64 -15.91 -13.14
N ALA A 228 16.47 -16.74 -12.11
CA ALA A 228 15.50 -17.83 -12.15
C ALA A 228 14.08 -17.27 -12.13
N ASP A 229 13.23 -17.72 -13.05
CA ASP A 229 11.81 -17.40 -13.01
C ASP A 229 11.09 -18.33 -12.02
N THR A 230 10.85 -17.81 -10.82
CA THR A 230 10.07 -18.46 -9.76
C THR A 230 8.55 -18.26 -9.88
N SER A 231 8.05 -17.63 -10.96
CA SER A 231 6.62 -17.33 -11.11
C SER A 231 5.77 -18.60 -11.02
N LYS A 232 4.69 -18.54 -10.22
CA LYS A 232 3.74 -19.65 -10.15
C LYS A 232 2.94 -19.72 -11.44
N LYS A 233 2.93 -20.89 -12.08
CA LYS A 233 2.20 -21.12 -13.35
C LYS A 233 0.69 -21.15 -13.18
N THR A 234 0.22 -21.66 -12.04
CA THR A 234 -1.20 -21.68 -11.68
C THR A 234 -1.61 -20.30 -11.22
N LEU A 235 -2.49 -19.64 -11.98
CA LEU A 235 -3.01 -18.31 -11.64
C LEU A 235 -3.84 -18.37 -10.35
N ALA A 236 -3.76 -17.31 -9.55
CA ALA A 236 -4.64 -17.11 -8.43
C ALA A 236 -5.99 -16.55 -8.89
N ASP A 237 -7.03 -16.82 -8.12
CA ASP A 237 -8.27 -16.08 -8.23
C ASP A 237 -8.16 -14.83 -7.35
N TRP A 238 -8.18 -13.66 -7.99
CA TRP A 238 -8.16 -12.37 -7.31
C TRP A 238 -9.57 -11.76 -7.20
N THR A 239 -10.59 -12.51 -7.65
CA THR A 239 -11.98 -12.07 -7.60
C THR A 239 -12.48 -12.22 -6.18
N TYR A 240 -12.73 -11.08 -5.54
CA TYR A 240 -13.27 -11.09 -4.20
C TYR A 240 -14.27 -9.96 -4.04
N SER A 241 -15.42 -10.29 -3.46
CA SER A 241 -16.51 -9.38 -3.12
C SER A 241 -16.97 -9.72 -1.72
N ARG A 242 -17.22 -8.70 -0.89
CA ARG A 242 -17.57 -8.92 0.51
C ARG A 242 -18.56 -7.88 1.00
N LYS A 243 -19.36 -8.28 1.98
CA LYS A 243 -20.34 -7.43 2.68
C LYS A 243 -20.18 -7.54 4.18
N ILE A 244 -20.48 -6.46 4.90
CA ILE A 244 -20.41 -6.44 6.37
C ILE A 244 -21.69 -7.07 6.94
N MET A 245 -21.53 -8.05 7.81
CA MET A 245 -22.62 -8.79 8.46
C MET A 245 -22.95 -8.24 9.86
N THR A 246 -21.95 -7.70 10.55
CA THR A 246 -22.13 -7.11 11.89
C THR A 246 -23.16 -5.98 11.84
N LYS A 247 -24.19 -6.07 12.65
CA LYS A 247 -25.21 -5.02 12.77
C LYS A 247 -24.75 -4.00 13.79
N PHE A 248 -24.95 -2.73 13.46
CA PHE A 248 -24.74 -1.62 14.37
C PHE A 248 -26.08 -0.94 14.61
N ASP A 249 -26.27 -0.42 15.82
CA ASP A 249 -27.37 0.48 16.10
C ASP A 249 -27.15 1.82 15.37
N LYS A 250 -28.21 2.62 15.24
CA LYS A 250 -28.10 3.97 14.69
C LYS A 250 -27.37 4.87 15.71
N GLU A 251 -26.60 5.83 15.21
CA GLU A 251 -25.84 6.81 16.01
C GLU A 251 -24.62 6.19 16.72
N ILE A 252 -23.82 5.42 15.98
CA ILE A 252 -22.55 4.86 16.44
C ILE A 252 -21.65 5.99 16.96
N LEU A 253 -21.12 5.85 18.17
CA LEU A 253 -20.13 6.78 18.69
C LEU A 253 -18.78 6.47 18.04
N PHE A 254 -18.17 7.47 17.42
CA PHE A 254 -16.87 7.30 16.80
C PHE A 254 -15.87 8.37 17.22
N GLN A 255 -14.60 7.99 17.26
CA GLN A 255 -13.49 8.89 17.58
C GLN A 255 -12.25 8.51 16.79
N GLY A 256 -11.64 9.47 16.10
CA GLY A 256 -10.29 9.34 15.54
C GLY A 256 -9.25 9.73 16.58
N VAL A 257 -8.13 9.03 16.63
CA VAL A 257 -6.98 9.36 17.50
C VAL A 257 -5.71 9.35 16.66
N CYS A 258 -5.10 10.52 16.51
CA CYS A 258 -3.80 10.70 15.86
C CYS A 258 -2.78 11.21 16.89
N THR A 259 -1.71 10.46 17.07
CA THR A 259 -0.55 10.82 17.89
C THR A 259 0.72 10.52 17.09
N LYS A 260 1.89 10.86 17.63
CA LYS A 260 3.18 10.59 16.96
C LYS A 260 3.36 9.11 16.60
N ASP A 261 2.89 8.22 17.48
CA ASP A 261 3.17 6.77 17.39
C ASP A 261 1.90 5.94 17.14
N ARG A 262 0.74 6.58 16.99
CA ARG A 262 -0.53 5.86 16.82
C ARG A 262 -1.54 6.64 16.00
N SER A 263 -2.10 5.97 15.02
CA SER A 263 -3.29 6.38 14.28
C SER A 263 -4.33 5.28 14.45
N ALA A 264 -5.50 5.62 15.00
CA ALA A 264 -6.58 4.66 15.21
C ALA A 264 -7.94 5.33 15.10
N VAL A 265 -8.96 4.52 14.82
CA VAL A 265 -10.36 4.93 14.88
C VAL A 265 -11.15 3.96 15.74
N PHE A 266 -12.02 4.52 16.58
CA PHE A 266 -12.89 3.80 17.50
C PHE A 266 -14.35 3.95 17.04
N PHE A 267 -15.14 2.88 17.18
CA PHE A 267 -16.56 2.80 16.90
C PHE A 267 -17.23 2.02 18.02
N ASP A 268 -17.84 2.69 19.00
CA ASP A 268 -18.28 2.09 20.25
C ASP A 268 -17.16 1.21 20.88
N ASP A 269 -17.34 -0.11 20.91
CA ASP A 269 -16.36 -1.09 21.43
C ASP A 269 -15.38 -1.62 20.36
N TYR A 270 -15.53 -1.20 19.11
CA TYR A 270 -14.71 -1.63 17.98
C TYR A 270 -13.53 -0.68 17.77
N VAL A 271 -12.37 -1.25 17.42
CA VAL A 271 -11.15 -0.49 17.16
C VAL A 271 -10.56 -0.91 15.82
N SER A 272 -10.15 0.08 15.04
CA SER A 272 -9.33 -0.07 13.84
C SER A 272 -8.00 0.65 14.06
N GLU A 273 -6.93 -0.12 14.19
CA GLU A 273 -5.56 0.41 14.24
C GLU A 273 -5.09 0.71 12.82
N LEU A 274 -4.55 1.90 12.58
CA LEU A 274 -4.15 2.38 11.26
C LEU A 274 -2.68 2.79 11.18
N THR A 275 -1.96 2.73 12.30
CA THR A 275 -0.56 3.18 12.43
C THR A 275 0.37 2.59 11.35
N ASN A 276 0.10 1.36 10.92
CA ASN A 276 0.95 0.61 9.99
C ASN A 276 0.33 0.44 8.60
N THR A 277 -0.71 1.21 8.22
CA THR A 277 -1.32 1.15 6.87
C THR A 277 -0.46 1.83 5.78
N GLY A 278 0.82 2.09 6.08
CA GLY A 278 1.76 2.74 5.18
C GLY A 278 1.70 4.25 5.26
N ASN A 279 0.53 4.88 5.12
CA ASN A 279 0.37 6.33 5.04
C ASN A 279 0.13 7.00 6.40
N PRO A 280 0.81 8.11 6.71
CA PRO A 280 0.48 8.92 7.88
C PRO A 280 -0.88 9.60 7.67
N PHE A 281 -1.67 9.66 8.74
CA PHE A 281 -2.93 10.40 8.78
C PHE A 281 -2.77 11.65 9.63
N SER A 282 -3.47 12.72 9.27
CA SER A 282 -3.73 13.83 10.20
C SER A 282 -4.92 13.50 11.11
N GLN A 283 -5.06 14.24 12.22
CA GLN A 283 -6.25 14.13 13.07
C GLN A 283 -7.53 14.46 12.30
N ALA A 284 -7.49 15.46 11.40
CA ALA A 284 -8.63 15.87 10.58
C ALA A 284 -9.03 14.77 9.57
N GLN A 285 -8.05 14.07 8.98
CA GLN A 285 -8.31 12.90 8.14
C GLN A 285 -8.94 11.76 8.94
N LEU A 286 -8.41 11.43 10.13
CA LEU A 286 -8.99 10.37 10.96
C LEU A 286 -10.42 10.71 11.42
N ASN A 287 -10.72 11.97 11.69
CA ASN A 287 -12.07 12.40 12.04
C ASN A 287 -13.06 12.18 10.88
N LEU A 288 -12.65 12.53 9.65
CA LEU A 288 -13.48 12.31 8.47
C LEU A 288 -13.62 10.82 8.17
N LEU A 289 -12.53 10.07 8.27
CA LEU A 289 -12.48 8.62 8.10
C LEU A 289 -13.45 7.93 9.06
N ALA A 290 -13.40 8.28 10.35
CA ALA A 290 -14.30 7.77 11.37
C ALA A 290 -15.76 8.05 11.00
N LYS A 291 -16.07 9.28 10.61
CA LYS A 291 -17.43 9.66 10.25
C LYS A 291 -17.95 8.90 9.03
N VAL A 292 -17.13 8.77 7.98
CA VAL A 292 -17.50 8.07 6.75
C VAL A 292 -17.66 6.57 7.00
N ALA A 293 -16.69 5.93 7.66
CA ALA A 293 -16.76 4.51 8.00
C ALA A 293 -17.95 4.23 8.93
N GLY A 294 -18.22 5.09 9.91
CA GLY A 294 -19.40 4.97 10.80
C GLY A 294 -20.71 5.02 10.00
N LYS A 295 -20.82 5.92 9.02
CA LYS A 295 -21.98 5.96 8.11
C LYS A 295 -22.12 4.71 7.25
N VAL A 296 -21.01 4.07 6.84
CA VAL A 296 -21.05 2.76 6.17
C VAL A 296 -21.56 1.67 7.11
N LEU A 297 -21.12 1.69 8.38
CA LEU A 297 -21.59 0.76 9.40
C LEU A 297 -23.07 0.97 9.77
N GLU A 298 -23.64 2.15 9.59
CA GLU A 298 -25.06 2.41 9.86
C GLU A 298 -26.03 1.96 8.73
N ILE A 299 -25.51 1.53 7.58
CA ILE A 299 -26.33 1.07 6.45
C ILE A 299 -27.13 -0.19 6.86
N GLU A 300 -28.45 -0.15 6.73
CA GLU A 300 -29.34 -1.28 7.04
C GLU A 300 -29.32 -2.39 5.97
N ASP A 301 -29.36 -2.01 4.69
CA ASP A 301 -29.34 -2.92 3.54
C ASP A 301 -27.99 -2.83 2.83
N ARG A 302 -27.02 -3.61 3.34
CA ARG A 302 -25.63 -3.62 2.83
C ARG A 302 -25.46 -4.57 1.66
N GLY A 303 -24.83 -4.07 0.61
CA GLY A 303 -24.48 -4.79 -0.60
C GLY A 303 -23.00 -5.15 -0.64
N ASP A 304 -22.37 -5.05 -1.81
CA ASP A 304 -20.91 -5.09 -1.88
C ASP A 304 -20.32 -3.88 -1.15
N LEU A 305 -19.30 -4.14 -0.35
CA LEU A 305 -18.68 -3.14 0.51
C LEU A 305 -18.08 -1.98 -0.27
N LYS A 306 -17.56 -2.20 -1.48
CA LYS A 306 -17.01 -1.12 -2.31
C LYS A 306 -18.11 -0.15 -2.72
N GLU A 307 -19.24 -0.69 -3.18
CA GLU A 307 -20.40 0.10 -3.58
C GLU A 307 -20.99 0.88 -2.39
N ASP A 308 -21.03 0.25 -1.21
CA ASP A 308 -21.48 0.90 0.02
C ASP A 308 -20.58 2.07 0.41
N VAL A 309 -19.25 1.89 0.33
CA VAL A 309 -18.27 2.96 0.58
C VAL A 309 -18.40 4.08 -0.44
N ASP A 310 -18.51 3.75 -1.73
CA ASP A 310 -18.65 4.73 -2.83
C ASP A 310 -19.94 5.56 -2.67
N ARG A 311 -21.04 4.91 -2.28
CA ARG A 311 -22.31 5.57 -1.96
C ARG A 311 -22.14 6.60 -0.85
N ILE A 312 -21.50 6.26 0.28
CA ILE A 312 -21.31 7.20 1.40
C ILE A 312 -20.33 8.32 1.04
N LEU A 313 -19.23 8.03 0.35
CA LEU A 313 -18.27 9.05 -0.07
C LEU A 313 -18.90 10.09 -1.01
N SER A 314 -19.75 9.66 -1.94
CA SER A 314 -20.48 10.59 -2.82
C SER A 314 -21.39 11.53 -2.05
N GLN A 315 -22.01 11.06 -0.95
CA GLN A 315 -22.84 11.88 -0.08
C GLN A 315 -22.00 12.84 0.77
N ALA A 316 -20.84 12.40 1.25
CA ALA A 316 -19.93 13.23 2.04
C ALA A 316 -19.42 14.46 1.27
N GLY A 317 -19.17 14.33 -0.04
CA GLY A 317 -18.79 15.45 -0.89
C GLY A 317 -19.88 16.52 -1.10
N HIS A 318 -21.15 16.17 -0.87
CA HIS A 318 -22.30 17.05 -1.14
C HIS A 318 -23.10 17.47 0.11
N GLY A 319 -22.95 16.78 1.25
CA GLY A 319 -23.78 16.94 2.44
C GLY A 319 -23.36 18.06 3.39
N GLU A 320 -24.30 18.88 3.85
CA GLU A 320 -24.08 19.92 4.88
C GLU A 320 -23.59 19.33 6.21
N SER A 321 -23.98 18.11 6.54
CA SER A 321 -23.55 17.42 7.77
C SER A 321 -22.04 17.16 7.81
N PHE A 322 -21.36 17.09 6.66
CA PHE A 322 -19.90 16.94 6.56
C PHE A 322 -19.15 18.27 6.47
N ARG A 323 -19.86 19.41 6.38
CA ARG A 323 -19.28 20.77 6.29
C ARG A 323 -18.99 21.41 7.65
N GLN A 324 -19.48 20.82 8.74
CA GLN A 324 -19.20 21.28 10.11
C GLN A 324 -18.18 20.34 10.76
N GLY A 325 -16.94 20.82 10.93
CA GLY A 325 -15.83 20.10 11.55
C GLY A 325 -14.48 20.45 10.92
N ASP A 326 -13.39 20.10 11.61
CA ASP A 326 -12.03 20.16 11.07
C ASP A 326 -11.74 18.83 10.34
N PHE A 327 -11.99 18.81 9.03
CA PHE A 327 -11.89 17.61 8.18
C PHE A 327 -10.95 17.86 7.01
N GLU A 328 -10.12 16.86 6.72
CA GLU A 328 -9.24 16.81 5.55
C GLU A 328 -9.65 15.63 4.66
N GLN A 329 -9.39 15.77 3.34
CA GLN A 329 -9.79 14.76 2.37
C GLN A 329 -9.17 13.40 2.68
N ILE A 330 -10.00 12.37 2.58
CA ILE A 330 -9.61 10.95 2.69
C ILE A 330 -9.82 10.26 1.35
N ARG A 331 -9.14 9.14 1.15
CA ARG A 331 -9.28 8.33 -0.06
C ARG A 331 -10.21 7.16 0.21
N ARG A 332 -10.83 6.65 -0.85
CA ARG A 332 -11.65 5.43 -0.79
C ARG A 332 -10.91 4.25 -0.17
N VAL A 333 -9.65 4.06 -0.56
CA VAL A 333 -8.81 2.98 -0.03
C VAL A 333 -8.60 3.10 1.47
N ASP A 334 -8.54 4.32 2.03
CA ASP A 334 -8.35 4.52 3.48
C ASP A 334 -9.58 4.05 4.27
N VAL A 335 -10.79 4.30 3.74
CA VAL A 335 -12.07 3.82 4.33
C VAL A 335 -12.11 2.30 4.36
N LEU A 336 -11.78 1.67 3.24
CA LEU A 336 -11.74 0.20 3.14
C LEU A 336 -10.70 -0.37 4.11
N MET A 337 -9.48 0.15 4.11
CA MET A 337 -8.40 -0.29 5.01
C MET A 337 -8.76 -0.14 6.50
N CYS A 338 -9.53 0.90 6.85
CA CYS A 338 -10.09 1.08 8.18
C CYS A 338 -11.09 0.00 8.55
N LEU A 339 -12.05 -0.30 7.68
CA LEU A 339 -13.03 -1.35 7.93
C LEU A 339 -12.36 -2.73 7.99
N PHE A 340 -11.28 -2.95 7.24
CA PHE A 340 -10.58 -4.23 7.17
C PHE A 340 -9.80 -4.58 8.44
N ARG A 341 -9.33 -3.56 9.16
CA ARG A 341 -8.58 -3.69 10.40
C ARG A 341 -9.45 -3.66 11.66
N MET A 342 -10.76 -3.53 11.49
CA MET A 342 -11.68 -3.46 12.61
C MET A 342 -11.83 -4.82 13.28
N SER A 343 -11.33 -4.94 14.51
CA SER A 343 -11.44 -6.16 15.32
C SER A 343 -12.89 -6.50 15.58
N GLY A 344 -13.29 -7.76 15.35
CA GLY A 344 -14.66 -8.24 15.62
C GLY A 344 -15.70 -7.91 14.54
N LEU A 345 -15.31 -7.23 13.46
CA LEU A 345 -16.18 -6.99 12.32
C LEU A 345 -16.32 -8.26 11.46
N GLU A 346 -17.53 -8.74 11.26
CA GLU A 346 -17.84 -9.95 10.50
C GLU A 346 -18.16 -9.62 9.04
N PHE A 347 -17.57 -10.36 8.12
CA PHE A 347 -17.81 -10.24 6.69
C PHE A 347 -18.39 -11.54 6.12
N ALA A 348 -19.13 -11.44 5.02
CA ALA A 348 -19.51 -12.57 4.17
C ALA A 348 -19.20 -12.24 2.71
N ASN A 349 -19.05 -13.25 1.86
CA ASN A 349 -18.94 -13.01 0.42
C ASN A 349 -20.24 -12.38 -0.08
N ALA A 350 -20.14 -11.30 -0.86
CA ALA A 350 -21.31 -10.77 -1.56
C ALA A 350 -21.58 -11.67 -2.78
N GLN A 351 -22.86 -12.00 -3.00
CA GLN A 351 -23.31 -12.87 -4.11
C GLN A 351 -23.56 -12.08 -5.37
#